data_AF-A0A935ASX0-F1
#
_entry.id   AF-A0A935ASX0-F1
#
_cell.length_a   1.000
_cell.length_b   1.000
_cell.length_c   1.000
_cell.angle_alpha   90.00
_cell.angle_beta   90.00
_cell.angle_gamma   90.00
#
_symmetry.space_group_name_H-M   'P 1'
#
loop_
_entity.id
_entity.type
_entity.pdbx_description
1 polymer ?
#
loop_
_entity_poly.entity_id
_entity_poly.type
_entity_poly.pdbx_seq_one_letter_code
_entity_poly.pdbx_strand_id
1 'polypeptide(L)'
;MWYFIIKRAVLVIPTLIVVLISAFLMSKLVPGDEAESLMNLQGIHPDSPNFASIYEKHYKALNLEKPLFYFALVPDFYPENIRSIINQSDRNQIKEFLHQKIAFDKAWAYLNARKALSNKPEYTSDTLGEMKNMIATLNFVTDVPSIHQQWKAISPRFKTMHVDSAPMDDIVENLVPQKSYFPSFRWHGSNNQFHLWASNLRSGNLGTSIKDGLPVSKKIASAFQWTFFLSLLNLLISVLIAIPTGMMAGFKTGSWFDRISGSFWLMMYAIPSFWLASVLIVYCTSDKYGAWLNIFPIPGSWYIPSGQGFFTTLSQYGKQLILPIVCLVANDIAHISRLVRTNVVQQRSKLYVLMAMAKGTKPKNIVFHHVFPNVLIPMITVIGGKLAAGFSGALIIEVIFNIPGMGRLMFESIYNADWNVVFGILLIISFITLITMLISDILYSYVNPKIDFES
;
A
#
# COMPACT_ATOMS: atom_id res chain seq x y z
N MET A 1 -34.20 -6.04 5.02
CA MET A 1 -33.04 -6.82 4.52
C MET A 1 -32.40 -6.20 3.28
N TRP A 2 -33.04 -6.17 2.10
CA TRP A 2 -32.44 -5.62 0.87
C TRP A 2 -32.00 -4.16 1.00
N TYR A 3 -32.80 -3.31 1.62
CA TYR A 3 -32.44 -1.91 1.88
C TYR A 3 -31.13 -1.77 2.69
N PHE A 4 -30.93 -2.61 3.71
CA PHE A 4 -29.70 -2.61 4.51
C PHE A 4 -28.48 -3.07 3.71
N ILE A 5 -28.63 -4.15 2.94
CA ILE A 5 -27.55 -4.67 2.08
C ILE A 5 -27.16 -3.61 1.04
N ILE A 6 -28.14 -2.94 0.43
CA ILE A 6 -27.91 -1.86 -0.53
C ILE A 6 -27.24 -0.67 0.17
N LYS A 7 -27.75 -0.23 1.34
CA LYS A 7 -27.14 0.86 2.14
C LYS A 7 -25.67 0.56 2.45
N ARG A 8 -25.36 -0.66 2.89
CA ARG A 8 -23.98 -1.11 3.17
C ARG A 8 -23.13 -1.16 1.90
N ALA A 9 -23.63 -1.71 0.80
CA ALA A 9 -22.93 -1.74 -0.47
C ALA A 9 -22.63 -0.33 -1.01
N VAL A 10 -23.57 0.61 -0.87
CA VAL A 10 -23.37 2.01 -1.24
C VAL A 10 -22.31 2.68 -0.35
N LEU A 11 -22.24 2.36 0.94
CA LEU A 11 -21.22 2.89 1.87
C LEU A 11 -19.80 2.38 1.56
N VAL A 12 -19.65 1.28 0.80
CA VAL A 12 -18.33 0.81 0.34
C VAL A 12 -17.74 1.78 -0.69
N ILE A 13 -18.56 2.41 -1.52
CA ILE A 13 -18.13 3.29 -2.62
C ILE A 13 -17.29 4.48 -2.12
N PRO A 14 -17.74 5.33 -1.16
CA PRO A 14 -16.93 6.44 -0.67
C PRO A 14 -15.64 5.96 0.00
N THR A 15 -15.68 4.83 0.72
CA THR A 15 -14.49 4.24 1.33
C THR A 15 -13.47 3.82 0.28
N LEU A 16 -13.92 3.17 -0.80
CA LEU A 16 -13.06 2.79 -1.92
C LEU A 16 -12.47 4.02 -2.62
N ILE A 17 -13.25 5.09 -2.81
CA ILE A 17 -12.76 6.35 -3.39
C ILE A 17 -11.66 6.95 -2.51
N VAL A 18 -11.84 6.99 -1.19
CA VAL A 18 -10.82 7.50 -0.25
C VAL A 18 -9.55 6.65 -0.32
N VAL A 19 -9.67 5.33 -0.35
CA VAL A 19 -8.54 4.41 -0.48
C VAL A 19 -7.79 4.65 -1.80
N LEU A 20 -8.50 4.75 -2.92
CA LEU A 20 -7.91 4.99 -4.23
C LEU A 20 -7.18 6.33 -4.31
N ILE A 21 -7.81 7.40 -3.80
CA ILE A 21 -7.18 8.73 -3.75
C ILE A 21 -5.95 8.70 -2.86
N SER A 22 -6.04 8.09 -1.67
CA SER A 22 -4.92 8.03 -0.73
C SER A 22 -3.75 7.23 -1.29
N ALA A 23 -4.02 6.07 -1.89
CA ALA A 23 -3.00 5.25 -2.55
C ALA A 23 -2.33 5.98 -3.72
N PHE A 24 -3.11 6.69 -4.53
CA PHE A 24 -2.57 7.49 -5.62
C PHE A 24 -1.73 8.69 -5.14
N LEU A 25 -2.19 9.41 -4.11
CA LEU A 25 -1.42 10.53 -3.56
C LEU A 25 -0.11 10.04 -2.97
N MET A 26 -0.14 8.94 -2.21
CA MET A 26 1.06 8.31 -1.66
C MET A 26 2.02 7.86 -2.76
N SER A 27 1.52 7.29 -3.87
CA SER A 27 2.39 6.90 -4.99
C SER A 27 3.09 8.08 -5.66
N LYS A 28 2.50 9.27 -5.61
CA LYS A 28 3.12 10.51 -6.14
C LYS A 28 4.02 11.24 -5.14
N LEU A 29 4.02 10.84 -3.88
CA LEU A 29 4.94 11.32 -2.85
C LEU A 29 6.23 10.49 -2.77
N VAL A 30 6.27 9.33 -3.43
CA VAL A 30 7.45 8.49 -3.49
C VAL A 30 8.59 9.24 -4.20
N PRO A 31 9.81 9.28 -3.61
CA PRO A 31 10.96 9.88 -4.26
C PRO A 31 11.42 9.03 -5.45
N GLY A 32 11.86 9.71 -6.51
CA GLY A 32 12.35 9.09 -7.74
C GLY A 32 11.47 9.41 -8.95
N ASP A 33 12.06 9.28 -10.13
CA ASP A 33 11.33 9.43 -11.39
C ASP A 33 10.97 8.04 -11.95
N GLU A 34 9.68 7.81 -12.18
CA GLU A 34 9.17 6.55 -12.73
C GLU A 34 9.75 6.28 -14.13
N ALA A 35 9.90 7.31 -14.97
CA ALA A 35 10.44 7.15 -16.33
C ALA A 35 11.92 6.78 -16.30
N GLU A 36 12.71 7.44 -15.45
CA GLU A 36 14.12 7.14 -15.25
C GLU A 36 14.33 5.74 -14.64
N SER A 37 13.49 5.34 -13.69
CA SER A 37 13.55 4.01 -13.07
C SER A 37 13.37 2.89 -14.10
N LEU A 38 12.45 3.05 -15.06
CA LEU A 38 12.28 2.10 -16.16
C LEU A 38 13.46 2.10 -17.15
N MET A 39 14.06 3.25 -17.41
CA MET A 39 15.24 3.35 -18.26
C MET A 39 16.46 2.68 -17.62
N ASN A 40 16.63 2.84 -16.30
CA ASN A 40 17.69 2.18 -15.55
C ASN A 40 17.57 0.65 -15.62
N LEU A 41 16.35 0.09 -15.67
CA LEU A 41 16.15 -1.36 -15.91
C LEU A 41 16.64 -1.82 -17.29
N GLN A 42 16.68 -0.91 -18.27
CA GLN A 42 17.18 -1.17 -19.62
C GLN A 42 18.69 -0.87 -19.76
N GLY A 43 19.36 -0.50 -18.66
CA GLY A 43 20.77 -0.09 -18.67
C GLY A 43 21.01 1.29 -19.31
N ILE A 44 19.97 2.13 -19.41
CA ILE A 44 20.07 3.48 -19.98
C ILE A 44 20.22 4.47 -18.84
N HIS A 45 21.38 5.12 -18.77
CA HIS A 45 21.75 6.08 -17.74
C HIS A 45 21.71 7.52 -18.25
N PRO A 46 21.66 8.54 -17.38
CA PRO A 46 21.66 9.96 -17.78
C PRO A 46 22.76 10.35 -18.77
N ASP A 47 23.92 9.70 -18.71
CA ASP A 47 25.07 9.95 -19.58
C ASP A 47 24.97 9.24 -20.95
N SER A 48 23.93 8.43 -21.15
CA SER A 48 23.76 7.66 -22.38
C SER A 48 23.43 8.60 -23.57
N PRO A 49 23.95 8.32 -24.76
CA PRO A 49 23.56 9.07 -25.95
C PRO A 49 22.05 8.95 -26.16
N ASN A 50 21.41 10.05 -26.54
CA ASN A 50 19.95 10.15 -26.73
C ASN A 50 19.11 9.94 -25.45
N PHE A 51 19.68 10.03 -24.25
CA PHE A 51 18.92 9.88 -23.00
C PHE A 51 17.65 10.76 -22.97
N ALA A 52 17.77 12.04 -23.36
CA ALA A 52 16.66 12.99 -23.31
C ALA A 52 15.45 12.57 -24.19
N SER A 53 15.70 12.05 -25.40
CA SER A 53 14.63 11.64 -26.31
C SER A 53 13.99 10.32 -25.87
N ILE A 54 14.78 9.40 -25.33
CA ILE A 54 14.29 8.13 -24.77
C ILE A 54 13.46 8.41 -23.51
N TYR A 55 13.96 9.28 -22.62
CA TYR A 55 13.24 9.74 -21.44
C TYR A 55 11.90 10.35 -21.81
N GLU A 56 11.86 11.25 -22.79
CA GLU A 56 10.62 11.86 -23.27
C GLU A 56 9.60 10.81 -23.76
N LYS A 57 10.08 9.80 -24.49
CA LYS A 57 9.24 8.70 -24.97
C LYS A 57 8.63 7.92 -23.80
N HIS A 58 9.43 7.57 -22.79
CA HIS A 58 8.93 6.85 -21.61
C HIS A 58 7.99 7.71 -20.76
N TYR A 59 8.30 8.99 -20.58
CA TYR A 59 7.48 9.94 -19.83
C TYR A 59 6.08 10.07 -20.43
N LYS A 60 5.99 10.20 -21.75
CA LYS A 60 4.71 10.23 -22.50
C LYS A 60 3.99 8.89 -22.50
N ALA A 61 4.72 7.78 -22.62
CA ALA A 61 4.12 6.44 -22.57
C ALA A 61 3.44 6.14 -21.22
N LEU A 62 4.01 6.66 -20.13
CA LEU A 62 3.45 6.57 -18.78
C LEU A 62 2.38 7.64 -18.49
N ASN A 63 2.08 8.53 -19.43
CA ASN A 63 1.15 9.65 -19.27
C ASN A 63 1.54 10.60 -18.12
N LEU A 64 2.83 10.71 -17.80
CA LEU A 64 3.32 11.52 -16.68
C LEU A 64 3.22 13.02 -16.96
N GLU A 65 3.08 13.41 -18.23
CA GLU A 65 2.88 14.79 -18.67
C GLU A 65 1.50 15.34 -18.33
N LYS A 66 0.54 14.48 -18.00
CA LYS A 66 -0.82 14.87 -17.64
C LYS A 66 -0.90 15.45 -16.23
N PRO A 67 -1.92 16.27 -15.92
CA PRO A 67 -2.15 16.74 -14.57
C PRO A 67 -2.41 15.57 -13.63
N LEU A 68 -2.10 15.76 -12.34
CA LEU A 68 -2.18 14.69 -11.34
C LEU A 68 -3.63 14.25 -11.08
N PHE A 69 -4.55 15.19 -11.01
CA PHE A 69 -5.92 14.96 -10.55
C PHE A 69 -6.94 15.72 -11.39
N TYR A 70 -8.24 15.53 -11.13
CA TYR A 70 -9.33 16.16 -11.87
C TYR A 70 -9.33 17.69 -11.82
N PHE A 71 -8.77 18.26 -10.76
CA PHE A 71 -8.64 19.69 -10.59
C PHE A 71 -7.36 20.03 -9.84
N ALA A 72 -6.92 21.28 -9.99
CA ALA A 72 -5.85 21.86 -9.20
C ALA A 72 -6.31 23.20 -8.63
N LEU A 73 -5.92 23.48 -7.39
CA LEU A 73 -6.07 24.78 -6.76
C LEU A 73 -4.67 25.30 -6.47
N VAL A 74 -4.19 26.19 -7.34
CA VAL A 74 -2.83 26.73 -7.30
C VAL A 74 -2.86 28.24 -7.49
N PRO A 75 -1.85 28.99 -7.01
CA PRO A 75 -1.76 30.41 -7.32
C PRO A 75 -1.81 30.67 -8.83
N ASP A 76 -2.41 31.79 -9.23
CA ASP A 76 -2.51 32.25 -10.62
C ASP A 76 -1.19 32.22 -11.40
N PHE A 77 -0.07 32.49 -10.73
CA PHE A 77 1.27 32.49 -11.34
C PHE A 77 1.88 31.10 -11.61
N TYR A 78 1.24 30.01 -11.19
CA TYR A 78 1.67 28.63 -11.53
C TYR A 78 1.29 28.27 -12.98
N PRO A 79 2.06 27.42 -13.68
CA PRO A 79 1.66 26.92 -15.00
C PRO A 79 0.41 26.04 -14.91
N GLU A 80 -0.43 26.00 -15.96
CA GLU A 80 -1.64 25.16 -16.00
C GLU A 80 -1.38 23.73 -15.52
N ASN A 81 -0.27 23.16 -15.99
CA ASN A 81 0.25 21.88 -15.54
C ASN A 81 1.77 21.89 -15.59
N ILE A 82 2.42 21.87 -14.43
CA ILE A 82 3.89 21.87 -14.33
C ILE A 82 4.53 20.61 -14.92
N ARG A 83 3.78 19.51 -15.03
CA ARG A 83 4.28 18.23 -15.57
C ARG A 83 4.35 18.21 -17.09
N SER A 84 3.79 19.20 -17.78
CA SER A 84 4.01 19.37 -19.23
C SER A 84 5.49 19.64 -19.55
N ILE A 85 6.25 20.15 -18.56
CA ILE A 85 7.70 20.31 -18.64
C ILE A 85 8.33 18.92 -18.45
N ILE A 86 8.69 18.28 -19.56
CA ILE A 86 9.17 16.89 -19.57
C ILE A 86 10.53 16.76 -18.90
N ASN A 87 11.48 17.65 -19.20
CA ASN A 87 12.82 17.61 -18.61
C ASN A 87 12.75 17.80 -17.08
N GLN A 88 13.31 16.84 -16.35
CA GLN A 88 13.25 16.81 -14.89
C GLN A 88 14.00 17.96 -14.22
N SER A 89 15.16 18.34 -14.76
CA SER A 89 15.97 19.44 -14.22
C SER A 89 15.22 20.77 -14.35
N ASP A 90 14.68 21.06 -15.53
CA ASP A 90 13.89 22.28 -15.76
C ASP A 90 12.67 22.33 -14.85
N ARG A 91 11.94 21.21 -14.76
CA ARG A 91 10.74 21.10 -13.93
C ARG A 91 11.04 21.35 -12.45
N ASN A 92 12.18 20.88 -11.95
CA ASN A 92 12.60 21.11 -10.56
C ASN A 92 13.01 22.57 -10.34
N GLN A 93 13.77 23.18 -11.27
CA GLN A 93 14.12 24.59 -11.19
C GLN A 93 12.88 25.49 -11.22
N ILE A 94 11.90 25.19 -12.07
CA ILE A 94 10.62 25.90 -12.10
C ILE A 94 9.87 25.76 -10.77
N LYS A 95 9.84 24.58 -10.14
CA LYS A 95 9.23 24.43 -8.81
C LYS A 95 9.89 25.34 -7.77
N GLU A 96 11.22 25.46 -7.81
CA GLU A 96 11.96 26.31 -6.89
C GLU A 96 11.68 27.80 -7.14
N PHE A 97 11.58 28.24 -8.40
CA PHE A 97 11.12 29.59 -8.74
C PHE A 97 9.70 29.86 -8.25
N LEU A 98 8.78 28.92 -8.44
CA LEU A 98 7.40 29.04 -7.98
C LEU A 98 7.32 29.12 -6.45
N HIS A 99 8.15 28.38 -5.71
CA HIS A 99 8.26 28.50 -4.25
C HIS A 99 8.76 29.88 -3.80
N GLN A 100 9.60 30.53 -4.60
CA GLN A 100 10.03 31.91 -4.40
C GLN A 100 9.03 32.96 -4.90
N LYS A 101 7.82 32.52 -5.30
CA LYS A 101 6.74 33.38 -5.82
C LYS A 101 7.11 34.08 -7.14
N ILE A 102 8.01 33.49 -7.92
CA ILE A 102 8.30 33.97 -9.28
C ILE A 102 7.27 33.38 -10.22
N ALA A 103 6.71 34.23 -11.09
CA ALA A 103 5.71 33.82 -12.05
C ALA A 103 6.28 32.87 -13.11
N PHE A 104 5.48 31.88 -13.51
CA PHE A 104 5.91 30.82 -14.42
C PHE A 104 6.44 31.35 -15.76
N ASP A 105 5.75 32.31 -16.36
CA ASP A 105 6.13 32.98 -17.60
C ASP A 105 7.55 33.56 -17.53
N LYS A 106 7.87 34.25 -16.43
CA LYS A 106 9.20 34.84 -16.18
C LYS A 106 10.26 33.77 -15.93
N ALA A 107 9.94 32.79 -15.09
CA ALA A 107 10.86 31.69 -14.77
C ALA A 107 11.18 30.85 -16.02
N TRP A 108 10.16 30.59 -16.86
CA TRP A 108 10.31 29.85 -18.11
C TRP A 108 11.10 30.64 -19.15
N ALA A 109 10.86 31.96 -19.27
CA ALA A 109 11.64 32.85 -20.13
C ALA A 109 13.13 32.83 -19.74
N TYR A 110 13.43 32.91 -18.43
CA TYR A 110 14.81 32.80 -17.92
C TYR A 110 15.48 31.48 -18.29
N LEU A 111 14.82 30.34 -18.08
CA LEU A 111 15.39 29.04 -18.43
C LEU A 111 15.64 28.89 -19.93
N ASN A 112 14.72 29.36 -20.77
CA ASN A 112 14.87 29.30 -22.23
C ASN A 112 15.98 30.24 -22.71
N ALA A 113 16.06 31.46 -22.18
CA ALA A 113 17.13 32.41 -22.51
C ALA A 113 18.50 31.87 -22.11
N ARG A 114 18.63 31.29 -20.90
CA ARG A 114 19.86 30.64 -20.43
C ARG A 114 20.30 29.50 -21.36
N LYS A 115 19.37 28.66 -21.81
CA LYS A 115 19.67 27.57 -22.75
C LYS A 115 20.03 28.08 -24.14
N ALA A 116 19.34 29.09 -24.64
CA ALA A 116 19.63 29.71 -25.93
C ALA A 116 21.06 30.28 -25.96
N LEU A 117 21.51 30.91 -24.87
CA LEU A 117 22.89 31.38 -24.74
C LEU A 117 23.94 30.26 -24.79
N SER A 118 23.61 29.06 -24.32
CA SER A 118 24.53 27.91 -24.30
C SER A 118 24.66 27.19 -25.65
N ASN A 119 23.68 27.37 -26.55
CA ASN A 119 23.54 26.61 -27.80
C ASN A 119 23.44 27.53 -29.03
N LYS A 120 24.41 28.43 -29.22
CA LYS A 120 24.51 29.25 -30.44
C LYS A 120 25.55 28.67 -31.41
N PRO A 121 25.16 28.20 -32.60
CA PRO A 121 26.07 27.62 -33.58
C PRO A 121 27.00 28.64 -34.26
N GLU A 122 26.77 29.94 -34.04
CA GLU A 122 27.48 31.06 -34.67
C GLU A 122 28.86 31.35 -34.06
N TYR A 123 29.21 30.73 -32.92
CA TYR A 123 30.44 31.01 -32.17
C TYR A 123 31.50 29.90 -32.28
N THR A 124 32.77 30.29 -32.18
CA THR A 124 33.92 29.37 -32.24
C THR A 124 33.94 28.39 -31.06
N SER A 125 34.60 27.23 -31.20
CA SER A 125 34.65 26.18 -30.16
C SER A 125 35.13 26.70 -28.80
N ASP A 126 36.10 27.61 -28.81
CA ASP A 126 36.76 28.11 -27.59
C ASP A 126 35.88 29.13 -26.88
N THR A 127 35.27 30.07 -27.62
CA THR A 127 34.31 31.04 -27.07
C THR A 127 33.05 30.34 -26.56
N LEU A 128 32.57 29.31 -27.28
CA LEU A 128 31.45 28.48 -26.85
C LEU A 128 31.77 27.71 -25.56
N GLY A 129 33.01 27.22 -25.41
CA GLY A 129 33.48 26.53 -24.20
C GLY A 129 33.50 27.45 -22.98
N GLU A 130 34.06 28.66 -23.12
CA GLU A 130 34.07 29.67 -22.05
C GLU A 130 32.65 30.10 -21.66
N MET A 131 31.78 30.34 -22.65
CA MET A 131 30.38 30.67 -22.42
C MET A 131 29.65 29.54 -21.67
N LYS A 132 29.85 28.29 -22.07
CA LYS A 132 29.24 27.13 -21.41
C LYS A 132 29.68 27.01 -19.95
N ASN A 133 30.96 27.21 -19.66
CA ASN A 133 31.48 27.18 -18.29
C ASN A 133 30.90 28.30 -17.43
N MET A 134 30.77 29.51 -17.99
CA MET A 134 30.14 30.66 -17.32
C MET A 134 28.64 30.43 -17.08
N ILE A 135 27.90 29.92 -18.05
CA ILE A 135 26.46 29.61 -17.89
C ILE A 135 26.26 28.44 -16.93
N ALA A 136 27.19 27.49 -16.88
CA ALA A 136 27.11 26.35 -15.98
C ALA A 136 27.08 26.75 -14.49
N THR A 137 27.66 27.88 -14.10
CA THR A 137 27.57 28.36 -12.71
C THR A 137 26.13 28.70 -12.32
N LEU A 138 25.31 29.16 -13.29
CA LEU A 138 23.91 29.50 -13.10
C LEU A 138 22.98 28.27 -13.09
N ASN A 139 23.48 27.07 -13.40
CA ASN A 139 22.67 25.85 -13.39
C ASN A 139 22.32 25.38 -11.96
N PHE A 140 23.15 25.74 -10.98
CA PHE A 140 23.01 25.32 -9.58
C PHE A 140 22.40 26.39 -8.68
N VAL A 141 22.11 27.57 -9.25
CA VAL A 141 21.52 28.69 -8.52
C VAL A 141 20.07 28.83 -8.93
N THR A 142 19.22 28.73 -7.94
CA THR A 142 17.77 28.86 -8.12
C THR A 142 17.21 30.01 -7.31
N ASP A 143 17.96 30.58 -6.37
CA ASP A 143 17.56 31.76 -5.62
C ASP A 143 17.77 33.05 -6.43
N VAL A 144 16.73 33.87 -6.48
CA VAL A 144 16.70 35.10 -7.27
C VAL A 144 17.84 36.08 -6.91
N PRO A 145 18.16 36.34 -5.63
CA PRO A 145 19.25 37.26 -5.28
C PRO A 145 20.61 36.77 -5.78
N SER A 146 20.92 35.48 -5.66
CA SER A 146 22.17 34.94 -6.17
C SER A 146 22.20 34.89 -7.70
N ILE A 147 21.06 34.67 -8.36
CA ILE A 147 20.96 34.80 -9.83
C ILE A 147 21.36 36.22 -10.25
N HIS A 148 20.82 37.25 -9.59
CA HIS A 148 21.18 38.63 -9.88
C HIS A 148 22.67 38.89 -9.64
N GLN A 149 23.20 38.42 -8.51
CA GLN A 149 24.60 38.60 -8.15
C GLN A 149 25.55 37.93 -9.16
N GLN A 150 25.28 36.68 -9.52
CA GLN A 150 26.10 35.93 -10.46
C GLN A 150 25.97 36.46 -11.89
N TRP A 151 24.76 36.81 -12.32
CA TRP A 151 24.56 37.41 -13.64
C TRP A 151 25.29 38.75 -13.76
N LYS A 152 25.27 39.59 -12.72
CA LYS A 152 26.02 40.85 -12.69
C LYS A 152 27.54 40.64 -12.78
N ALA A 153 28.07 39.54 -12.24
CA ALA A 153 29.48 39.21 -12.34
C ALA A 153 29.90 38.73 -13.74
N ILE A 154 28.98 38.08 -14.46
CA ILE A 154 29.28 37.36 -15.71
C ILE A 154 28.86 38.18 -16.96
N SER A 155 27.79 38.97 -16.88
CA SER A 155 27.25 39.79 -17.99
C SER A 155 28.28 40.68 -18.71
N PRO A 156 29.25 41.35 -18.04
CA PRO A 156 30.22 42.19 -18.75
C PRO A 156 31.13 41.40 -19.69
N ARG A 157 31.41 40.13 -19.35
CA ARG A 157 32.27 39.26 -20.17
C ARG A 157 31.59 38.85 -21.49
N PHE A 158 30.27 38.68 -21.50
CA PHE A 158 29.53 38.43 -22.73
C PHE A 158 29.65 39.61 -23.70
N LYS A 159 29.61 40.85 -23.18
CA LYS A 159 29.81 42.06 -23.98
C LYS A 159 31.22 42.13 -24.57
N THR A 160 32.26 41.76 -23.81
CA THR A 160 33.63 41.69 -24.36
C THR A 160 33.81 40.62 -25.42
N MET A 161 33.03 39.54 -25.34
CA MET A 161 33.01 38.45 -26.33
C MET A 161 32.09 38.73 -27.53
N HIS A 162 31.51 39.94 -27.64
CA HIS A 162 30.56 40.31 -28.71
C HIS A 162 29.33 39.39 -28.77
N VAL A 163 28.93 38.83 -27.62
CA VAL A 163 27.72 38.03 -27.48
C VAL A 163 26.61 38.94 -26.98
N ASP A 164 25.48 38.97 -27.70
CA ASP A 164 24.30 39.72 -27.27
C ASP A 164 23.71 39.10 -26.00
N SER A 165 23.91 39.79 -24.86
CA SER A 165 23.36 39.44 -23.56
C SER A 165 22.14 40.28 -23.18
N ALA A 166 21.75 41.28 -23.99
CA ALA A 166 20.70 42.24 -23.65
C ALA A 166 19.34 41.58 -23.34
N PRO A 167 18.89 40.54 -24.08
CA PRO A 167 17.65 39.85 -23.75
C PRO A 167 17.68 39.18 -22.37
N MET A 168 18.85 38.69 -21.94
CA MET A 168 19.01 38.03 -20.66
C MET A 168 19.14 39.04 -19.51
N ASP A 169 19.76 40.19 -19.76
CA ASP A 169 19.83 41.31 -18.81
C ASP A 169 18.40 41.75 -18.39
N ASP A 170 17.50 41.97 -19.36
CA ASP A 170 16.11 42.35 -19.10
C ASP A 170 15.33 41.25 -18.34
N ILE A 171 15.49 39.98 -18.74
CA ILE A 171 14.79 38.87 -18.09
C ILE A 171 15.23 38.74 -16.62
N VAL A 172 16.54 38.84 -16.34
CA VAL A 172 17.07 38.72 -14.98
C VAL A 172 16.56 39.86 -14.11
N GLU A 173 16.60 41.10 -14.59
CA GLU A 173 16.08 42.26 -13.84
C GLU A 173 14.58 42.14 -13.53
N ASN A 174 13.82 41.50 -14.43
CA ASN A 174 12.40 41.28 -14.28
C ASN A 174 12.01 40.06 -13.42
N LEU A 175 12.98 39.24 -12.94
CA LEU A 175 12.76 38.11 -12.01
C LEU A 175 12.47 38.61 -10.59
N VAL A 176 11.32 39.26 -10.41
CA VAL A 176 10.90 39.81 -9.12
C VAL A 176 9.76 38.95 -8.53
N PRO A 177 9.81 38.61 -7.22
CA PRO A 177 8.73 37.89 -6.55
C PRO A 177 7.39 38.64 -6.66
N GLN A 178 6.32 37.90 -6.94
CA GLN A 178 4.98 38.47 -6.90
C GLN A 178 4.58 38.84 -5.47
N LYS A 179 4.08 40.07 -5.31
CA LYS A 179 3.62 40.60 -4.02
C LYS A 179 2.22 40.12 -3.64
N SER A 180 1.37 39.85 -4.62
CA SER A 180 -0.01 39.40 -4.44
C SER A 180 -0.32 38.33 -5.48
N TYR A 181 -1.09 37.33 -5.06
CA TYR A 181 -1.52 36.22 -5.89
C TYR A 181 -2.92 35.80 -5.46
N PHE A 182 -3.70 35.29 -6.40
CA PHE A 182 -5.04 34.76 -6.12
C PHE A 182 -5.07 33.24 -6.35
N PRO A 183 -5.84 32.49 -5.55
CA PRO A 183 -6.04 31.07 -5.81
C PRO A 183 -6.80 30.91 -7.14
N SER A 184 -6.19 30.19 -8.08
CA SER A 184 -6.80 29.85 -9.37
C SER A 184 -7.29 28.40 -9.33
N PHE A 185 -8.58 28.22 -9.63
CA PHE A 185 -9.17 26.90 -9.80
C PHE A 185 -9.02 26.45 -11.25
N ARG A 186 -8.46 25.25 -11.45
CA ARG A 186 -8.25 24.67 -12.78
C ARG A 186 -8.91 23.31 -12.86
N TRP A 187 -9.80 23.14 -13.82
CA TRP A 187 -10.45 21.88 -14.11
C TRP A 187 -9.73 21.15 -15.23
N HIS A 188 -9.30 19.91 -14.99
CA HIS A 188 -8.54 19.09 -15.94
C HIS A 188 -9.38 17.98 -16.61
N GLY A 189 -10.64 17.79 -16.19
CA GLY A 189 -11.51 16.73 -16.72
C GLY A 189 -10.95 15.33 -16.47
N SER A 190 -11.30 14.36 -17.31
CA SER A 190 -10.85 12.95 -17.21
C SER A 190 -9.45 12.68 -17.77
N ASN A 191 -8.84 13.65 -18.46
CA ASN A 191 -7.51 13.52 -19.04
C ASN A 191 -6.41 13.81 -18.00
N ASN A 192 -6.42 13.07 -16.89
CA ASN A 192 -5.49 13.22 -15.77
C ASN A 192 -4.92 11.86 -15.32
N GLN A 193 -3.80 11.89 -14.60
CA GLN A 193 -3.09 10.69 -14.16
C GLN A 193 -3.94 9.81 -13.23
N PHE A 194 -4.67 10.40 -12.28
CA PHE A 194 -5.54 9.63 -11.38
C PHE A 194 -6.63 8.87 -12.14
N HIS A 195 -7.30 9.52 -13.10
CA HIS A 195 -8.37 8.88 -13.87
C HIS A 195 -7.85 7.71 -14.71
N LEU A 196 -6.70 7.90 -15.39
CA LEU A 196 -6.07 6.84 -16.17
C LEU A 196 -5.58 5.70 -15.29
N TRP A 197 -4.93 6.03 -14.17
CA TRP A 197 -4.47 5.05 -13.18
C TRP A 197 -5.65 4.24 -12.62
N ALA A 198 -6.71 4.91 -12.15
CA ALA A 198 -7.92 4.25 -11.66
C ALA A 198 -8.61 3.42 -12.75
N SER A 199 -8.57 3.86 -14.01
CA SER A 199 -9.09 3.09 -15.14
C SER A 199 -8.29 1.81 -15.39
N ASN A 200 -6.96 1.87 -15.28
CA ASN A 200 -6.08 0.71 -15.41
C ASN A 200 -6.27 -0.32 -14.30
N LEU A 201 -6.64 0.12 -13.09
CA LEU A 201 -7.00 -0.80 -12.01
C LEU A 201 -8.21 -1.67 -12.37
N ARG A 202 -9.18 -1.13 -13.13
CA ARG A 202 -10.36 -1.89 -13.58
C ARG A 202 -10.00 -3.01 -14.56
N SER A 203 -8.95 -2.85 -15.35
CA SER A 203 -8.44 -3.90 -16.24
C SER A 203 -7.46 -4.85 -15.55
N GLY A 204 -7.28 -4.72 -14.22
CA GLY A 204 -6.32 -5.53 -13.45
C GLY A 204 -4.87 -5.14 -13.67
N ASN A 205 -4.60 -3.99 -14.30
CA ASN A 205 -3.26 -3.49 -14.54
C ASN A 205 -2.80 -2.62 -13.35
N LEU A 206 -1.99 -3.21 -12.48
CA LEU A 206 -1.36 -2.55 -11.33
C LEU A 206 0.02 -1.93 -11.68
N GLY A 207 0.36 -1.89 -12.97
CA GLY A 207 1.68 -1.48 -13.44
C GLY A 207 2.71 -2.62 -13.42
N THR A 208 3.97 -2.23 -13.58
CA THR A 208 5.12 -3.13 -13.60
C THR A 208 6.03 -2.86 -12.42
N SER A 209 6.67 -3.90 -11.90
CA SER A 209 7.73 -3.74 -10.90
C SER A 209 8.86 -2.89 -11.47
N ILE A 210 9.35 -1.95 -10.66
CA ILE A 210 10.52 -1.12 -11.00
C ILE A 210 11.84 -1.83 -10.68
N LYS A 211 11.81 -3.09 -10.25
CA LYS A 211 12.99 -3.90 -9.93
C LYS A 211 13.26 -5.00 -10.95
N ASP A 212 12.22 -5.72 -11.38
CA ASP A 212 12.34 -6.86 -12.28
C ASP A 212 11.53 -6.72 -13.58
N GLY A 213 10.79 -5.62 -13.75
CA GLY A 213 9.96 -5.36 -14.93
C GLY A 213 8.73 -6.25 -15.06
N LEU A 214 8.48 -7.17 -14.12
CA LEU A 214 7.33 -8.08 -14.18
C LEU A 214 6.02 -7.35 -13.84
N PRO A 215 4.88 -7.77 -14.41
CA PRO A 215 3.58 -7.24 -14.03
C PRO A 215 3.30 -7.43 -12.54
N VAL A 216 2.94 -6.34 -11.85
CA VAL A 216 2.64 -6.36 -10.41
C VAL A 216 1.48 -7.31 -10.10
N SER A 217 0.46 -7.33 -10.96
CA SER A 217 -0.69 -8.24 -10.82
C SER A 217 -0.28 -9.71 -10.80
N LYS A 218 0.72 -10.11 -11.59
CA LYS A 218 1.23 -11.48 -11.62
C LYS A 218 1.97 -11.82 -10.32
N LYS A 219 2.85 -10.93 -9.84
CA LYS A 219 3.58 -11.10 -8.57
C LYS A 219 2.60 -11.26 -7.41
N ILE A 220 1.59 -10.39 -7.34
CA ILE A 220 0.61 -10.43 -6.26
C ILE A 220 -0.31 -11.64 -6.39
N ALA A 221 -0.75 -12.03 -7.59
CA ALA A 221 -1.60 -13.21 -7.76
C ALA A 221 -0.93 -14.50 -7.26
N SER A 222 0.37 -14.68 -7.54
CA SER A 222 1.14 -15.81 -7.01
C SER A 222 1.25 -15.77 -5.48
N ALA A 223 1.50 -14.60 -4.90
CA ALA A 223 1.62 -14.43 -3.45
C ALA A 223 0.26 -14.54 -2.72
N PHE A 224 -0.81 -14.08 -3.35
CA PHE A 224 -2.17 -14.07 -2.82
C PHE A 224 -2.66 -15.49 -2.50
N GLN A 225 -2.34 -16.48 -3.33
CA GLN A 225 -2.76 -17.87 -3.11
C GLN A 225 -2.28 -18.41 -1.76
N TRP A 226 -1.05 -18.10 -1.37
CA TRP A 226 -0.46 -18.51 -0.09
C TRP A 226 -1.11 -17.81 1.09
N THR A 227 -1.18 -16.47 1.05
CA THR A 227 -1.79 -15.69 2.14
C THR A 227 -3.26 -16.01 2.31
N PHE A 228 -4.01 -16.19 1.21
CA PHE A 228 -5.41 -16.59 1.24
C PHE A 228 -5.56 -17.96 1.90
N PHE A 229 -4.75 -18.94 1.49
CA PHE A 229 -4.79 -20.29 2.06
C PHE A 229 -4.47 -20.31 3.55
N LEU A 230 -3.41 -19.62 3.96
CA LEU A 230 -3.03 -19.49 5.38
C LEU A 230 -4.13 -18.80 6.20
N SER A 231 -4.70 -17.71 5.68
CA SER A 231 -5.77 -16.97 6.35
C SER A 231 -7.03 -17.81 6.47
N LEU A 232 -7.38 -18.58 5.43
CA LEU A 232 -8.53 -19.46 5.44
C LEU A 232 -8.36 -20.62 6.43
N LEU A 233 -7.20 -21.29 6.44
CA LEU A 233 -6.92 -22.35 7.42
C LEU A 233 -6.90 -21.81 8.84
N ASN A 234 -6.27 -20.65 9.05
CA ASN A 234 -6.29 -19.98 10.34
C ASN A 234 -7.74 -19.76 10.81
N LEU A 235 -8.58 -19.17 9.96
CA LEU A 235 -9.98 -18.90 10.29
C LEU A 235 -10.74 -20.19 10.62
N LEU A 236 -10.64 -21.21 9.77
CA LEU A 236 -11.38 -22.47 9.91
C LEU A 236 -10.99 -23.20 11.19
N ILE A 237 -9.69 -23.38 11.43
CA ILE A 237 -9.19 -24.09 12.61
C ILE A 237 -9.50 -23.28 13.87
N SER A 238 -9.30 -21.96 13.82
CA SER A 238 -9.59 -21.08 14.96
C SER A 238 -11.06 -21.15 15.34
N VAL A 239 -11.98 -21.03 14.39
CA VAL A 239 -13.42 -21.13 14.64
C VAL A 239 -13.79 -22.52 15.17
N LEU A 240 -13.27 -23.58 14.55
CA LEU A 240 -13.58 -24.97 14.90
C LEU A 240 -13.17 -25.31 16.34
N ILE A 241 -12.09 -24.73 16.86
CA ILE A 241 -11.62 -24.99 18.23
C ILE A 241 -12.16 -23.94 19.21
N ALA A 242 -12.16 -22.66 18.85
CA ALA A 242 -12.53 -21.56 19.74
C ALA A 242 -14.00 -21.59 20.12
N ILE A 243 -14.90 -21.87 19.16
CA ILE A 243 -16.34 -21.88 19.43
C ILE A 243 -16.68 -22.99 20.43
N PRO A 244 -16.34 -24.28 20.22
CA PRO A 244 -16.68 -25.32 21.17
C PRO A 244 -16.04 -25.10 22.55
N THR A 245 -14.76 -24.70 22.60
CA THR A 245 -14.08 -24.42 23.87
C THR A 245 -14.74 -23.27 24.63
N GLY A 246 -15.03 -22.16 23.95
CA GLY A 246 -15.71 -21.00 24.54
C GLY A 246 -17.14 -21.32 25.00
N MET A 247 -17.89 -22.10 24.22
CA MET A 247 -19.24 -22.55 24.57
C MET A 247 -19.23 -23.42 25.83
N MET A 248 -18.31 -24.39 25.92
CA MET A 248 -18.20 -25.28 27.08
C MET A 248 -17.75 -24.53 28.33
N ALA A 249 -16.72 -23.69 28.22
CA ALA A 249 -16.20 -22.88 29.32
C ALA A 249 -17.25 -21.88 29.83
N GLY A 250 -17.95 -21.20 28.92
CA GLY A 250 -18.95 -20.19 29.26
C GLY A 250 -20.19 -20.79 29.90
N PHE A 251 -20.68 -21.93 29.40
CA PHE A 251 -21.91 -22.54 29.93
C PHE A 251 -21.68 -23.16 31.31
N LYS A 252 -20.50 -23.74 31.54
CA LYS A 252 -20.06 -24.26 32.84
C LYS A 252 -19.09 -23.30 33.54
N THR A 253 -19.52 -22.05 33.69
CA THR A 253 -18.69 -21.00 34.31
C THR A 253 -18.19 -21.42 35.68
N GLY A 254 -16.91 -21.20 35.97
CA GLY A 254 -16.26 -21.55 37.23
C GLY A 254 -15.83 -23.02 37.36
N SER A 255 -16.18 -23.87 36.39
CA SER A 255 -15.74 -25.28 36.35
C SER A 255 -14.24 -25.41 36.12
N TRP A 256 -13.71 -26.61 36.39
CA TRP A 256 -12.29 -26.90 36.14
C TRP A 256 -11.90 -26.72 34.67
N PHE A 257 -12.76 -27.13 33.72
CA PHE A 257 -12.54 -26.90 32.29
C PHE A 257 -12.46 -25.41 31.96
N ASP A 258 -13.37 -24.59 32.51
CA ASP A 258 -13.36 -23.15 32.33
C ASP A 258 -12.05 -22.52 32.83
N ARG A 259 -11.61 -22.88 34.04
CA ARG A 259 -10.38 -22.35 34.62
C ARG A 259 -9.13 -22.75 33.82
N ILE A 260 -9.01 -24.02 33.44
CA ILE A 260 -7.83 -24.49 32.70
C ILE A 260 -7.79 -23.97 31.28
N SER A 261 -8.90 -24.10 30.53
CA SER A 261 -8.95 -23.60 29.16
C SER A 261 -8.76 -22.08 29.14
N GLY A 262 -9.36 -21.36 30.09
CA GLY A 262 -9.18 -19.91 30.26
C GLY A 262 -7.72 -19.54 30.51
N SER A 263 -7.04 -20.18 31.46
CA SER A 263 -5.62 -19.92 31.74
C SER A 263 -4.72 -20.29 30.56
N PHE A 264 -4.97 -21.42 29.91
CA PHE A 264 -4.22 -21.86 28.74
C PHE A 264 -4.34 -20.87 27.58
N TRP A 265 -5.56 -20.46 27.24
CA TRP A 265 -5.78 -19.47 26.18
C TRP A 265 -5.23 -18.10 26.54
N LEU A 266 -5.35 -17.67 27.79
CA LEU A 266 -4.73 -16.42 28.24
C LEU A 266 -3.21 -16.45 28.08
N MET A 267 -2.57 -17.57 28.42
CA MET A 267 -1.13 -17.76 28.22
C MET A 267 -0.76 -17.70 26.74
N MET A 268 -1.49 -18.39 25.86
CA MET A 268 -1.28 -18.34 24.41
C MET A 268 -1.47 -16.93 23.84
N TYR A 269 -2.45 -16.17 24.33
CA TYR A 269 -2.69 -14.80 23.91
C TYR A 269 -1.58 -13.84 24.34
N ALA A 270 -0.95 -14.09 25.50
CA ALA A 270 0.15 -13.27 26.01
C ALA A 270 1.46 -13.47 25.25
N ILE A 271 1.62 -14.58 24.53
CA ILE A 271 2.83 -14.88 23.76
C ILE A 271 2.77 -14.15 22.41
N PRO A 272 3.76 -13.30 22.08
CA PRO A 272 3.85 -12.70 20.75
C PRO A 272 4.05 -13.76 19.66
N SER A 273 3.33 -13.63 18.55
CA SER A 273 3.35 -14.62 17.46
C SER A 273 4.74 -14.82 16.84
N PHE A 274 5.52 -13.75 16.68
CA PHE A 274 6.91 -13.84 16.20
C PHE A 274 7.80 -14.63 17.16
N TRP A 275 7.62 -14.44 18.47
CA TRP A 275 8.41 -15.12 19.48
C TRP A 275 8.06 -16.61 19.51
N LEU A 276 6.76 -16.94 19.45
CA LEU A 276 6.30 -18.32 19.33
C LEU A 276 6.88 -18.98 18.07
N ALA A 277 6.88 -18.27 16.94
CA ALA A 277 7.49 -18.75 15.70
C ALA A 277 8.98 -19.03 15.87
N SER A 278 9.75 -18.10 16.46
CA SER A 278 11.19 -18.29 16.72
C SER A 278 11.46 -19.49 17.63
N VAL A 279 10.69 -19.66 18.71
CA VAL A 279 10.82 -20.81 19.62
C VAL A 279 10.50 -22.12 18.88
N LEU A 280 9.40 -22.18 18.15
CA LEU A 280 9.02 -23.38 17.40
C LEU A 280 10.06 -23.74 16.33
N ILE A 281 10.68 -22.77 15.67
CA ILE A 281 11.76 -23.06 14.72
C ILE A 281 12.98 -23.62 15.47
N VAL A 282 13.47 -22.92 16.49
CA VAL A 282 14.71 -23.29 17.20
C VAL A 282 14.61 -24.69 17.82
N TYR A 283 13.47 -25.01 18.41
CA TYR A 283 13.28 -26.28 19.09
C TYR A 283 12.72 -27.35 18.16
N CYS A 284 11.74 -27.05 17.30
CA CYS A 284 11.02 -28.10 16.58
C CYS A 284 11.57 -28.46 15.19
N THR A 285 12.64 -27.79 14.74
CA THR A 285 13.25 -28.04 13.42
C THR A 285 14.76 -28.29 13.47
N SER A 286 15.34 -28.52 14.66
CA SER A 286 16.78 -28.73 14.82
C SER A 286 17.07 -29.78 15.89
N ASP A 287 18.07 -30.62 15.64
CA ASP A 287 18.56 -31.62 16.60
C ASP A 287 19.38 -31.02 17.75
N LYS A 288 19.67 -29.71 17.71
CA LYS A 288 20.58 -29.03 18.66
C LYS A 288 20.19 -29.23 20.13
N TYR A 289 18.91 -29.35 20.44
CA TYR A 289 18.38 -29.53 21.80
C TYR A 289 17.79 -30.94 22.03
N GLY A 290 18.09 -31.89 21.15
CA GLY A 290 17.64 -33.28 21.21
C GLY A 290 16.98 -33.73 19.91
N ALA A 291 17.38 -34.90 19.39
CA ALA A 291 16.87 -35.44 18.13
C ALA A 291 15.35 -35.68 18.13
N TRP A 292 14.73 -35.89 19.29
CA TRP A 292 13.28 -36.05 19.40
C TRP A 292 12.50 -34.75 19.10
N LEU A 293 13.16 -33.58 19.11
CA LEU A 293 12.49 -32.29 18.86
C LEU A 293 12.48 -31.94 17.37
N ASN A 294 13.32 -32.55 16.54
CA ASN A 294 13.38 -32.31 15.10
C ASN A 294 12.22 -33.02 14.36
N ILE A 295 11.01 -32.56 14.62
CA ILE A 295 9.76 -33.15 14.14
C ILE A 295 9.36 -32.51 12.81
N PHE A 296 9.66 -31.23 12.62
CA PHE A 296 9.23 -30.45 11.48
C PHE A 296 10.42 -30.02 10.60
N PRO A 297 10.19 -29.92 9.28
CA PRO A 297 11.22 -29.44 8.37
C PRO A 297 11.60 -27.99 8.71
N ILE A 298 12.89 -27.67 8.51
CA ILE A 298 13.40 -26.30 8.60
C ILE A 298 12.63 -25.41 7.60
N PRO A 299 12.27 -24.17 7.97
CA PRO A 299 11.65 -23.24 7.04
C PRO A 299 12.59 -22.85 5.90
N GLY A 300 12.09 -22.87 4.65
CA GLY A 300 12.84 -22.53 3.44
C GLY A 300 13.70 -23.69 2.90
N SER A 301 13.78 -23.99 1.61
CA SER A 301 13.57 -23.20 0.39
C SER A 301 12.34 -23.64 -0.41
N TRP A 302 11.54 -22.66 -0.84
CA TRP A 302 10.40 -22.90 -1.73
C TRP A 302 10.92 -22.92 -3.16
N TYR A 303 11.04 -24.10 -3.75
CA TYR A 303 11.27 -24.21 -5.20
C TYR A 303 9.95 -24.53 -5.88
N ILE A 304 9.44 -23.58 -6.66
CA ILE A 304 8.20 -23.70 -7.41
C ILE A 304 8.57 -23.57 -8.90
N PRO A 305 8.66 -24.68 -9.64
CA PRO A 305 8.86 -24.64 -11.08
C PRO A 305 7.80 -23.79 -11.77
N SER A 306 8.21 -23.06 -12.81
CA SER A 306 7.30 -22.29 -13.66
C SER A 306 6.19 -23.20 -14.21
N GLY A 307 4.93 -22.88 -13.90
CA GLY A 307 3.76 -23.63 -14.36
C GLY A 307 3.29 -24.75 -13.43
N GLN A 308 3.96 -25.00 -12.30
CA GLN A 308 3.45 -25.92 -11.28
C GLN A 308 2.17 -25.36 -10.63
N GLY A 309 1.15 -26.21 -10.49
CA GLY A 309 -0.12 -25.82 -9.88
C GLY A 309 -0.02 -25.68 -8.36
N PHE A 310 -0.76 -24.73 -7.79
CA PHE A 310 -0.75 -24.44 -6.34
C PHE A 310 -0.96 -25.69 -5.47
N PHE A 311 -1.93 -26.54 -5.81
CA PHE A 311 -2.21 -27.76 -5.03
C PHE A 311 -1.09 -28.79 -5.06
N THR A 312 -0.37 -28.91 -6.18
CA THR A 312 0.81 -29.80 -6.25
C THR A 312 1.94 -29.30 -5.38
N THR A 313 2.19 -27.99 -5.37
CA THR A 313 3.15 -27.35 -4.47
C THR A 313 2.73 -27.49 -3.01
N LEU A 314 1.44 -27.33 -2.70
CA LEU A 314 0.91 -27.51 -1.35
C LEU A 314 1.09 -28.95 -0.85
N SER A 315 0.86 -29.95 -1.70
CA SER A 315 1.10 -31.36 -1.36
C SER A 315 2.58 -31.64 -1.08
N GLN A 316 3.49 -30.98 -1.79
CA GLN A 316 4.93 -31.15 -1.62
C GLN A 316 5.42 -30.50 -0.33
N TYR A 317 4.92 -29.30 0.00
CA TYR A 317 5.44 -28.48 1.10
C TYR A 317 4.49 -28.35 2.31
N GLY A 318 3.39 -29.11 2.36
CA GLY A 318 2.37 -28.98 3.41
C GLY A 318 2.90 -29.14 4.83
N LYS A 319 3.93 -29.98 5.04
CA LYS A 319 4.58 -30.14 6.36
C LYS A 319 5.26 -28.86 6.85
N GLN A 320 5.77 -28.02 5.94
CA GLN A 320 6.40 -26.74 6.28
C GLN A 320 5.38 -25.69 6.74
N LEU A 321 4.09 -25.89 6.45
CA LEU A 321 3.03 -24.95 6.84
C LEU A 321 2.46 -25.20 8.24
N ILE A 322 2.78 -26.34 8.88
CA ILE A 322 2.18 -26.71 10.17
C ILE A 322 2.55 -25.71 11.27
N LEU A 323 3.83 -25.42 11.45
CA LEU A 323 4.30 -24.47 12.47
C LEU A 323 3.76 -23.04 12.23
N PRO A 324 3.80 -22.47 11.01
CA PRO A 324 3.14 -21.20 10.71
C PRO A 324 1.66 -21.18 11.09
N ILE A 325 0.91 -22.22 10.76
CA ILE A 325 -0.52 -22.32 11.06
C ILE A 325 -0.75 -22.37 12.57
N VAL A 326 0.06 -23.13 13.32
CA VAL A 326 0.00 -23.17 14.79
C VAL A 326 0.19 -21.77 15.38
N CYS A 327 1.17 -21.00 14.89
CA CYS A 327 1.42 -19.63 15.34
C CYS A 327 0.22 -18.70 15.08
N LEU A 328 -0.38 -18.79 13.89
CA LEU A 328 -1.54 -17.97 13.51
C LEU A 328 -2.77 -18.33 14.36
N VAL A 329 -3.06 -19.62 14.45
CA VAL A 329 -4.27 -20.16 15.09
C VAL A 329 -4.24 -19.98 16.61
N ALA A 330 -3.08 -20.10 17.26
CA ALA A 330 -2.99 -20.01 18.73
C ALA A 330 -3.55 -18.68 19.28
N ASN A 331 -3.20 -17.56 18.64
CA ASN A 331 -3.67 -16.24 19.07
C ASN A 331 -5.17 -16.04 18.81
N ASP A 332 -5.63 -16.46 17.62
CA ASP A 332 -7.02 -16.30 17.22
C ASP A 332 -7.97 -17.23 17.98
N ILE A 333 -7.57 -18.46 18.31
CA ILE A 333 -8.35 -19.32 19.20
C ILE A 333 -8.52 -18.64 20.55
N ALA A 334 -7.44 -18.14 21.14
CA ALA A 334 -7.50 -17.54 22.46
C ALA A 334 -8.44 -16.33 22.51
N HIS A 335 -8.34 -15.45 21.50
CA HIS A 335 -9.20 -14.29 21.38
C HIS A 335 -10.68 -14.67 21.16
N ILE A 336 -10.96 -15.53 20.17
CA ILE A 336 -12.33 -15.93 19.83
C ILE A 336 -12.97 -16.74 20.97
N SER A 337 -12.24 -17.67 21.58
CA SER A 337 -12.76 -18.53 22.65
C SER A 337 -13.17 -17.71 23.87
N ARG A 338 -12.35 -16.72 24.26
CA ARG A 338 -12.67 -15.79 25.36
C ARG A 338 -13.91 -14.95 25.06
N LEU A 339 -14.07 -14.48 23.82
CA LEU A 339 -15.22 -13.68 23.43
C LEU A 339 -16.50 -14.52 23.39
N VAL A 340 -16.45 -15.72 22.80
CA VAL A 340 -17.56 -16.70 22.81
C VAL A 340 -17.96 -17.02 24.25
N ARG A 341 -16.98 -17.34 25.11
CA ARG A 341 -17.22 -17.60 26.54
C ARG A 341 -17.98 -16.46 27.21
N THR A 342 -17.55 -15.22 26.99
CA THR A 342 -18.17 -14.03 27.58
C THR A 342 -19.63 -13.89 27.14
N ASN A 343 -19.90 -14.04 25.85
CA ASN A 343 -21.25 -14.00 25.30
C ASN A 343 -22.12 -15.13 25.85
N VAL A 344 -21.58 -16.35 26.00
CA VAL A 344 -22.30 -17.49 26.55
C VAL A 344 -22.70 -17.25 28.00
N VAL A 345 -21.81 -16.68 28.82
CA VAL A 345 -22.13 -16.32 30.22
C VAL A 345 -23.28 -15.31 30.26
N GLN A 346 -23.27 -14.30 29.39
CA GLN A 346 -24.35 -13.31 29.30
C GLN A 346 -25.68 -13.92 28.86
N GLN A 347 -25.66 -14.78 27.83
CA GLN A 347 -26.87 -15.45 27.33
C GLN A 347 -27.44 -16.43 28.36
N ARG A 348 -26.59 -17.12 29.13
CA ARG A 348 -27.02 -18.06 30.18
C ARG A 348 -27.91 -17.38 31.24
N SER A 349 -27.69 -16.10 31.51
CA SER A 349 -28.47 -15.32 32.48
C SER A 349 -29.78 -14.76 31.92
N LYS A 350 -30.12 -15.01 30.64
CA LYS A 350 -31.37 -14.51 30.02
C LYS A 350 -32.57 -15.41 30.36
N LEU A 351 -33.74 -14.78 30.46
CA LEU A 351 -35.02 -15.43 30.84
C LEU A 351 -35.37 -16.66 29.98
N TYR A 352 -35.10 -16.62 28.66
CA TYR A 352 -35.41 -17.75 27.78
C TYR A 352 -34.56 -19.00 28.12
N VAL A 353 -33.31 -18.81 28.58
CA VAL A 353 -32.45 -19.92 29.03
C VAL A 353 -32.88 -20.41 30.40
N LEU A 354 -33.18 -19.50 31.33
CA LEU A 354 -33.70 -19.83 32.67
C LEU A 354 -35.01 -20.63 32.58
N MET A 355 -35.92 -20.23 31.68
CA MET A 355 -37.15 -20.96 31.41
C MET A 355 -36.87 -22.37 30.85
N ALA A 356 -35.95 -22.50 29.89
CA ALA A 356 -35.59 -23.81 29.34
C ALA A 356 -34.99 -24.73 30.40
N MET A 357 -34.17 -24.19 31.31
CA MET A 357 -33.64 -24.92 32.47
C MET A 357 -34.75 -25.32 33.44
N ALA A 358 -35.69 -24.41 33.77
CA ALA A 358 -36.82 -24.68 34.65
C ALA A 358 -37.76 -25.77 34.09
N LYS A 359 -37.88 -25.87 32.76
CA LYS A 359 -38.60 -26.95 32.07
C LYS A 359 -37.86 -28.31 32.08
N GLY A 360 -36.69 -28.41 32.71
CA GLY A 360 -35.91 -29.64 32.77
C GLY A 360 -35.18 -29.99 31.46
N THR A 361 -35.02 -29.03 30.55
CA THR A 361 -34.34 -29.28 29.26
C THR A 361 -32.88 -29.68 29.50
N LYS A 362 -32.43 -30.75 28.84
CA LYS A 362 -31.03 -31.21 28.96
C LYS A 362 -30.05 -30.08 28.60
N PRO A 363 -28.96 -29.87 29.37
CA PRO A 363 -27.97 -28.80 29.11
C PRO A 363 -27.44 -28.75 27.67
N LYS A 364 -27.18 -29.91 27.06
CA LYS A 364 -26.74 -30.01 25.66
C LYS A 364 -27.74 -29.36 24.71
N ASN A 365 -29.04 -29.61 24.91
CA ASN A 365 -30.08 -29.04 24.06
C ASN A 365 -30.19 -27.53 24.24
N ILE A 366 -30.08 -27.04 25.48
CA ILE A 366 -30.05 -25.60 25.77
C ILE A 366 -28.88 -24.92 25.07
N VAL A 367 -27.69 -25.51 25.15
CA VAL A 367 -26.48 -25.00 24.50
C VAL A 367 -26.67 -24.90 22.99
N PHE A 368 -27.05 -25.99 22.31
CA PHE A 368 -27.11 -26.04 20.85
C PHE A 368 -28.32 -25.32 20.24
N HIS A 369 -29.49 -25.35 20.88
CA HIS A 369 -30.73 -24.81 20.30
C HIS A 369 -31.07 -23.40 20.79
N HIS A 370 -30.63 -23.01 21.99
CA HIS A 370 -30.98 -21.71 22.57
C HIS A 370 -29.79 -20.77 22.71
N VAL A 371 -28.64 -21.23 23.19
CA VAL A 371 -27.50 -20.35 23.45
C VAL A 371 -26.68 -20.12 22.17
N PHE A 372 -26.30 -21.18 21.47
CA PHE A 372 -25.40 -21.13 20.32
C PHE A 372 -25.88 -20.20 19.19
N PRO A 373 -27.15 -20.26 18.73
CA PRO A 373 -27.62 -19.34 17.68
C PRO A 373 -27.53 -17.87 18.09
N ASN A 374 -27.81 -17.56 19.36
CA ASN A 374 -27.77 -16.18 19.87
C ASN A 374 -26.32 -15.69 20.10
N VAL A 375 -25.38 -16.59 20.36
CA VAL A 375 -23.95 -16.26 20.47
C VAL A 375 -23.33 -16.05 19.10
N LEU A 376 -23.75 -16.77 18.07
CA LEU A 376 -23.19 -16.64 16.72
C LEU A 376 -23.44 -15.26 16.10
N ILE A 377 -24.57 -14.62 16.40
CA ILE A 377 -24.95 -13.32 15.84
C ILE A 377 -23.82 -12.28 15.94
N PRO A 378 -23.29 -11.94 17.14
CA PRO A 378 -22.15 -11.02 17.25
C PRO A 378 -20.82 -11.63 16.77
N MET A 379 -20.70 -12.96 16.66
CA MET A 379 -19.45 -13.60 16.22
C MET A 379 -19.24 -13.53 14.72
N ILE A 380 -20.29 -13.40 13.91
CA ILE A 380 -20.18 -13.27 12.45
C ILE A 380 -19.29 -12.08 12.09
N THR A 381 -19.52 -10.92 12.69
CA THR A 381 -18.73 -9.70 12.44
C THR A 381 -17.28 -9.86 12.86
N VAL A 382 -17.04 -10.52 14.00
CA VAL A 382 -15.68 -10.72 14.52
C VAL A 382 -14.90 -11.71 13.65
N ILE A 383 -15.51 -12.84 13.30
CA ILE A 383 -14.92 -13.87 12.43
C ILE A 383 -14.64 -13.27 11.04
N GLY A 384 -15.57 -12.50 10.51
CA GLY A 384 -15.38 -11.75 9.28
C GLY A 384 -14.18 -10.82 9.34
N GLY A 385 -14.08 -9.98 10.38
CA GLY A 385 -12.92 -9.11 10.58
C GLY A 385 -11.58 -9.85 10.67
N LYS A 386 -11.56 -11.09 11.20
CA LYS A 386 -10.35 -11.92 11.28
C LYS A 386 -9.85 -12.38 9.91
N LEU A 387 -10.75 -12.70 8.98
CA LEU A 387 -10.34 -13.06 7.62
C LEU A 387 -9.63 -11.88 6.94
N ALA A 388 -10.17 -10.67 7.05
CA ALA A 388 -9.54 -9.46 6.54
C ALA A 388 -8.18 -9.17 7.21
N ALA A 389 -8.15 -9.26 8.55
CA ALA A 389 -6.93 -9.06 9.33
C ALA A 389 -5.84 -10.09 8.99
N GLY A 390 -6.21 -11.32 8.60
CA GLY A 390 -5.27 -12.36 8.19
C GLY A 390 -4.35 -11.94 7.04
N PHE A 391 -4.89 -11.19 6.06
CA PHE A 391 -4.10 -10.70 4.92
C PHE A 391 -3.04 -9.66 5.30
N SER A 392 -3.25 -8.92 6.41
CA SER A 392 -2.27 -7.95 6.93
C SER A 392 -1.38 -8.56 8.01
N GLY A 393 -1.91 -9.46 8.84
CA GLY A 393 -1.25 -10.03 10.02
C GLY A 393 -0.37 -11.25 9.72
N ALA A 394 -0.59 -11.93 8.59
CA ALA A 394 0.25 -13.04 8.16
C ALA A 394 1.69 -12.59 7.81
N LEU A 395 1.93 -11.30 7.55
CA LEU A 395 3.22 -10.78 7.11
C LEU A 395 4.39 -11.24 7.97
N ILE A 396 4.29 -11.10 9.30
CA ILE A 396 5.38 -11.44 10.20
C ILE A 396 5.69 -12.94 10.14
N ILE A 397 4.65 -13.77 10.12
CA ILE A 397 4.77 -15.23 10.04
C ILE A 397 5.32 -15.65 8.67
N GLU A 398 4.84 -15.04 7.58
CA GLU A 398 5.34 -15.31 6.23
C GLU A 398 6.82 -14.96 6.08
N VAL A 399 7.28 -13.85 6.66
CA VAL A 399 8.70 -13.47 6.66
C VAL A 399 9.53 -14.46 7.47
N ILE A 400 9.13 -14.78 8.71
CA ILE A 400 9.90 -15.68 9.60
C ILE A 400 10.01 -17.09 9.03
N PHE A 401 8.92 -17.62 8.45
CA PHE A 401 8.90 -18.96 7.85
C PHE A 401 9.23 -18.95 6.34
N ASN A 402 9.68 -17.82 5.81
CA ASN A 402 10.09 -17.65 4.41
C ASN A 402 8.99 -17.98 3.38
N ILE A 403 7.71 -17.91 3.75
CA ILE A 403 6.57 -18.30 2.90
C ILE A 403 6.39 -17.26 1.78
N PRO A 404 6.23 -17.67 0.51
CA PRO A 404 6.06 -16.76 -0.63
C PRO A 404 4.64 -16.15 -0.69
N GLY A 405 4.19 -15.56 0.42
CA GLY A 405 2.91 -14.86 0.55
C GLY A 405 3.01 -13.35 0.31
N MET A 406 1.86 -12.67 0.33
CA MET A 406 1.75 -11.23 0.06
C MET A 406 2.47 -10.38 1.10
N GLY A 407 2.46 -10.77 2.37
CA GLY A 407 3.13 -10.03 3.42
C GLY A 407 4.65 -10.08 3.24
N ARG A 408 5.21 -11.24 2.91
CA ARG A 408 6.62 -11.34 2.55
C ARG A 408 6.94 -10.53 1.28
N LEU A 409 6.12 -10.64 0.25
CA LEU A 409 6.28 -9.84 -0.99
C LEU A 409 6.26 -8.33 -0.69
N MET A 410 5.38 -7.88 0.21
CA MET A 410 5.31 -6.49 0.65
C MET A 410 6.59 -6.07 1.37
N PHE A 411 7.09 -6.89 2.32
CA PHE A 411 8.33 -6.63 3.03
C PHE A 411 9.53 -6.49 2.08
N GLU A 412 9.68 -7.44 1.16
CA GLU A 412 10.76 -7.41 0.16
C GLU A 412 10.63 -6.22 -0.79
N SER A 413 9.41 -5.83 -1.15
CA SER A 413 9.16 -4.68 -2.02
C SER A 413 9.46 -3.35 -1.32
N ILE A 414 9.16 -3.22 -0.02
CA ILE A 414 9.56 -2.05 0.76
C ILE A 414 11.09 -1.97 0.85
N TYR A 415 11.74 -3.07 1.21
CA TYR A 415 13.19 -3.13 1.36
C TYR A 415 13.92 -2.78 0.05
N ASN A 416 13.41 -3.27 -1.08
CA ASN A 416 13.97 -2.99 -2.39
C ASN A 416 13.44 -1.71 -3.03
N ALA A 417 12.59 -0.93 -2.36
CA ALA A 417 11.94 0.26 -2.91
C ALA A 417 11.17 0.00 -4.24
N ASP A 418 10.46 -1.12 -4.33
CA ASP A 418 9.52 -1.46 -5.42
C ASP A 418 8.10 -0.97 -5.10
N TRP A 419 7.90 0.34 -5.17
CA TRP A 419 6.69 1.00 -4.68
C TRP A 419 5.42 0.61 -5.44
N ASN A 420 5.53 0.24 -6.72
CA ASN A 420 4.39 -0.23 -7.50
C ASN A 420 3.79 -1.51 -6.92
N VAL A 421 4.64 -2.45 -6.45
CA VAL A 421 4.18 -3.66 -5.78
C VAL A 421 3.59 -3.34 -4.41
N VAL A 422 4.22 -2.43 -3.64
CA VAL A 422 3.72 -2.01 -2.32
C VAL A 422 2.30 -1.45 -2.41
N PHE A 423 2.06 -0.47 -3.30
CA PHE A 423 0.73 0.10 -3.47
C PHE A 423 -0.28 -0.90 -4.05
N GLY A 424 0.16 -1.79 -4.95
CA GLY A 424 -0.68 -2.86 -5.45
C GLY A 424 -1.19 -3.78 -4.34
N ILE A 425 -0.32 -4.17 -3.41
CA ILE A 425 -0.68 -5.01 -2.25
C ILE A 425 -1.62 -4.26 -1.31
N LEU A 426 -1.33 -2.99 -0.99
CA LEU A 426 -2.18 -2.16 -0.13
C LEU A 426 -3.60 -2.00 -0.70
N LEU A 427 -3.74 -1.80 -2.01
CA LEU A 427 -5.03 -1.75 -2.69
C LEU A 427 -5.79 -3.08 -2.58
N ILE A 428 -5.11 -4.21 -2.80
CA ILE A 428 -5.71 -5.54 -2.71
C ILE A 428 -6.16 -5.84 -1.28
N ILE A 429 -5.34 -5.54 -0.26
CA ILE A 429 -5.73 -5.70 1.16
C ILE A 429 -6.95 -4.85 1.50
N SER A 430 -6.97 -3.59 1.05
CA SER A 430 -8.10 -2.68 1.27
C SER A 430 -9.38 -3.21 0.63
N PHE A 431 -9.28 -3.69 -0.62
CA PHE A 431 -10.42 -4.27 -1.33
C PHE A 431 -10.93 -5.55 -0.67
N ILE A 432 -10.05 -6.45 -0.24
CA ILE A 432 -10.41 -7.68 0.48
C ILE A 432 -11.09 -7.34 1.81
N THR A 433 -10.60 -6.32 2.53
CA THR A 433 -11.19 -5.88 3.79
C THR A 433 -12.60 -5.37 3.58
N LEU A 434 -12.82 -4.52 2.56
CA LEU A 434 -14.14 -4.04 2.18
C LEU A 434 -15.10 -5.18 1.80
N ILE A 435 -14.65 -6.13 0.98
CA ILE A 435 -15.45 -7.30 0.60
C ILE A 435 -15.81 -8.14 1.82
N THR A 436 -14.83 -8.41 2.69
CA THR A 436 -15.03 -9.26 3.86
C THR A 436 -15.98 -8.61 4.85
N MET A 437 -15.86 -7.30 5.07
CA MET A 437 -16.82 -6.53 5.87
C MET A 437 -18.22 -6.58 5.29
N LEU A 438 -18.37 -6.39 3.97
CA LEU A 438 -19.67 -6.48 3.30
C LEU A 438 -20.28 -7.88 3.43
N ILE A 439 -19.49 -8.95 3.24
CA ILE A 439 -19.92 -10.33 3.45
C ILE A 439 -20.39 -10.54 4.90
N SER A 440 -19.66 -9.98 5.87
CA SER A 440 -19.99 -10.09 7.29
C SER A 440 -21.30 -9.41 7.62
N ASP A 441 -21.52 -8.20 7.09
CA ASP A 441 -22.77 -7.46 7.25
C ASP A 441 -23.96 -8.19 6.61
N ILE A 442 -23.76 -8.80 5.44
CA ILE A 442 -24.79 -9.61 4.76
C ILE A 442 -25.14 -10.84 5.61
N LEU A 443 -24.13 -11.61 6.04
CA LEU A 443 -24.33 -12.79 6.89
C LEU A 443 -25.03 -12.43 8.20
N TYR A 444 -24.65 -11.32 8.83
CA TYR A 444 -25.30 -10.82 10.04
C TYR A 444 -26.78 -10.52 9.80
N SER A 445 -27.11 -9.84 8.69
CA SER A 445 -28.49 -9.51 8.33
C SER A 445 -29.36 -10.72 8.04
N TYR A 446 -28.77 -11.79 7.48
CA TYR A 446 -29.47 -13.04 7.18
C TYR A 446 -29.77 -13.83 8.45
N VAL A 447 -28.83 -13.86 9.40
CA VAL A 447 -28.96 -14.63 10.64
C VAL A 447 -29.85 -13.92 11.68
N ASN A 448 -29.91 -12.59 11.66
CA ASN A 448 -30.78 -11.81 12.56
C ASN A 448 -31.82 -10.98 11.78
N PRO A 449 -32.97 -11.56 11.40
CA PRO A 449 -34.01 -10.85 10.64
C PRO A 449 -34.79 -9.80 11.46
N LYS A 450 -34.62 -9.75 12.79
CA LYS A 450 -35.32 -8.82 13.70
C LYS A 450 -34.60 -7.47 13.90
N ILE A 451 -33.57 -7.19 13.10
CA ILE A 451 -32.91 -5.89 13.14
C ILE A 451 -33.93 -4.87 12.61
N ASP A 452 -34.45 -4.02 13.50
CA ASP A 452 -35.14 -2.81 13.10
C ASP A 452 -34.13 -1.92 12.36
N PHE A 453 -34.42 -1.64 11.10
CA PHE A 453 -33.53 -0.92 10.19
C PHE A 453 -33.65 0.62 10.34
N GLU A 454 -34.18 1.07 11.48
CA GLU A 454 -34.39 2.48 11.84
C GLU A 454 -33.42 2.91 12.95
N SER A 455 -32.16 3.10 12.59
CA SER A 455 -31.23 4.01 13.29
C SER A 455 -30.11 4.42 12.37
#